data_AF-A0A0F7PTG4-F1
#
_entry.id   AF-A0A0F7PTG4-F1
#
_cell.length_a   1.000
_cell.length_b   1.000
_cell.length_c   1.000
_cell.angle_alpha   90.00
_cell.angle_beta   90.00
_cell.angle_gamma   90.00
#
_symmetry.space_group_name_H-M   'P 1'
#
loop_
_entity.id
_entity.type
_entity.pdbx_description
1 polymer ?
#
loop_
_entity_poly.entity_id
_entity_poly.type
_entity_poly.pdbx_seq_one_letter_code
_entity_poly.pdbx_strand_id
1 'polypeptide(L)'
;MEIGEKKMNPYDVLGVSKDASDQEIKRAYRKLSKKYHPDLNHEPGAEEKFKEVNEAYEILSDPQKKAQYDQFGTTGGQQGFGGGQGFGGFDFGGSGAGGFEDIFSSFFGGGQSRNNNGPRQGRDLQYEMHLTFEEAIFGKKTEIKYTREENCKTCSGTGAKPGTSPVTCSKCHGRGFIQVQRQTPLGRMMSQQECDVCHGTGKEIKEKCSTCHGSGHVNEQHAIEVTVPAGVEDGNQMRLSGQGEAGVNGGPYGDLYIYFSVAPSDKFKRDGADIYLSLPISFVQAALGDEVEVDTVHGKVKMKIPAGTQTGTTFRLRGKGAPHLRAGGNGDQRVTVKIETPKNLNKKQREALKAFADSMGEDPSGDDSFFERWSKSKKTKRKK
;
A
#
# COMPACT_ATOMS: atom_id res chain seq x y z
N MET A 1 -55.31 13.38 19.32
CA MET A 1 -54.35 14.51 19.32
C MET A 1 -53.05 13.96 18.77
N GLU A 2 -52.89 14.07 17.46
CA GLU A 2 -51.64 13.71 16.76
C GLU A 2 -50.66 14.87 16.96
N ILE A 3 -49.52 14.59 17.58
CA ILE A 3 -48.44 15.56 17.72
C ILE A 3 -47.66 15.49 16.40
N GLY A 4 -48.10 16.26 15.42
CA GLY A 4 -47.34 16.45 14.18
C GLY A 4 -46.04 17.18 14.48
N GLU A 5 -44.90 16.58 14.14
CA GLU A 5 -43.58 17.21 14.20
C GLU A 5 -43.60 18.52 13.40
N LYS A 6 -43.66 19.65 14.11
CA LYS A 6 -43.61 20.98 13.50
C LYS A 6 -42.16 21.24 13.07
N LYS A 7 -41.81 20.87 11.83
CA LYS A 7 -40.50 21.20 11.23
C LYS A 7 -40.26 22.71 11.33
N MET A 8 -39.31 23.11 12.17
CA MET A 8 -38.97 24.51 12.39
C MET A 8 -38.17 25.04 11.20
N ASN A 9 -38.50 26.26 10.78
CA ASN A 9 -37.83 26.93 9.67
C ASN A 9 -36.38 27.30 10.07
N PRO A 10 -35.35 26.86 9.32
CA PRO A 10 -33.94 27.13 9.61
C PRO A 10 -33.60 28.61 9.79
N TYR A 11 -34.29 29.50 9.05
CA TYR A 11 -34.12 30.95 9.18
C TYR A 11 -34.62 31.45 10.54
N ASP A 12 -35.74 30.92 11.02
CA ASP A 12 -36.32 31.27 12.32
C ASP A 12 -35.48 30.71 13.48
N VAL A 13 -34.90 29.51 13.30
CA VAL A 13 -34.01 28.88 14.29
C VAL A 13 -32.72 29.69 14.47
N LEU A 14 -32.13 30.18 13.38
CA LEU A 14 -30.95 31.06 13.45
C LEU A 14 -31.32 32.53 13.75
N GLY A 15 -32.61 32.89 13.69
CA GLY A 15 -33.09 34.25 13.92
C GLY A 15 -32.63 35.23 12.84
N VAL A 16 -32.52 34.78 11.59
CA VAL A 16 -32.05 35.56 10.44
C VAL A 16 -33.13 35.64 9.35
N SER A 17 -33.09 36.68 8.53
CA SER A 17 -34.00 36.81 7.38
C SER A 17 -33.70 35.75 6.31
N LYS A 18 -34.69 35.42 5.45
CA LYS A 18 -34.49 34.59 4.26
C LYS A 18 -33.45 35.20 3.30
N ASP A 19 -33.39 36.52 3.26
CA ASP A 19 -32.43 37.28 2.45
C ASP A 19 -31.07 37.48 3.14
N ALA A 20 -30.83 36.83 4.29
CA ALA A 20 -29.57 36.97 5.01
C ALA A 20 -28.37 36.48 4.19
N SER A 21 -27.30 37.26 4.23
CA SER A 21 -26.02 36.93 3.63
C SER A 21 -25.33 35.78 4.39
N ASP A 22 -24.44 35.06 3.72
CA ASP A 22 -23.65 33.97 4.33
C ASP A 22 -22.87 34.43 5.58
N GLN A 23 -22.45 35.69 5.61
CA GLN A 23 -21.76 36.28 6.75
C GLN A 23 -22.70 36.48 7.94
N GLU A 24 -23.95 36.88 7.71
CA GLU A 24 -24.96 37.05 8.76
C GLU A 24 -25.39 35.70 9.33
N ILE A 25 -25.58 34.68 8.47
CA ILE A 25 -25.87 33.30 8.86
C ILE A 25 -24.75 32.74 9.74
N LYS A 26 -23.47 32.90 9.33
CA LYS A 26 -22.30 32.47 10.11
C LYS A 26 -22.18 33.21 11.45
N ARG A 27 -22.51 34.50 11.50
CA ARG A 27 -22.49 35.30 12.75
C ARG A 27 -23.59 34.86 13.71
N ALA A 28 -24.80 34.63 13.20
CA ALA A 28 -25.93 34.15 13.99
C ALA A 28 -25.66 32.78 14.59
N TYR A 29 -25.15 31.84 13.77
CA TYR A 29 -24.71 30.52 14.22
C TYR A 29 -23.69 30.62 15.36
N ARG A 30 -22.58 31.34 15.17
CA ARG A 30 -21.54 31.48 16.22
C ARG A 30 -22.07 32.05 17.53
N LYS A 31 -23.02 32.98 17.47
CA LYS A 31 -23.66 33.57 18.65
C LYS A 31 -24.54 32.56 19.38
N LEU A 32 -25.35 31.79 18.66
CA LEU A 32 -26.28 30.81 19.22
C LEU A 32 -25.56 29.54 19.69
N SER A 33 -24.59 29.04 18.92
CA SER A 33 -23.77 27.88 19.31
C SER A 33 -22.99 28.15 20.58
N LYS A 34 -22.45 29.36 20.79
CA LYS A 34 -21.79 29.72 22.05
C LYS A 34 -22.77 29.84 23.22
N LYS A 35 -24.01 30.28 22.96
CA LYS A 35 -25.06 30.48 23.98
C LYS A 35 -25.64 29.15 24.48
N TYR A 36 -25.75 28.16 23.60
CA TYR A 36 -26.33 26.85 23.89
C TYR A 36 -25.29 25.72 23.91
N HIS A 37 -23.99 26.06 23.96
CA HIS A 37 -22.94 25.05 24.00
C HIS A 37 -23.10 24.18 25.25
N PRO A 38 -23.06 22.85 25.14
CA PRO A 38 -23.30 21.94 26.27
C PRO A 38 -22.33 22.19 27.44
N ASP A 39 -21.08 22.57 27.14
CA ASP A 39 -20.09 22.88 28.19
C ASP A 39 -20.28 24.25 28.86
N LEU A 40 -21.00 25.19 28.23
CA LEU A 40 -21.16 26.57 28.73
C LEU A 40 -22.55 26.83 29.32
N ASN A 41 -23.56 26.05 28.93
CA ASN A 41 -24.95 26.22 29.35
C ASN A 41 -25.55 24.88 29.76
N HIS A 42 -25.90 24.76 31.05
CA HIS A 42 -26.46 23.56 31.67
C HIS A 42 -27.97 23.69 31.96
N GLU A 43 -28.66 24.66 31.36
CA GLU A 43 -30.11 24.79 31.49
C GLU A 43 -30.84 23.63 30.78
N PRO A 44 -31.95 23.12 31.35
CA PRO A 44 -32.76 22.10 30.70
C PRO A 44 -33.30 22.62 29.36
N GLY A 45 -33.00 21.89 28.27
CA GLY A 45 -33.37 22.25 26.89
C GLY A 45 -32.32 23.03 26.10
N ALA A 46 -31.14 23.32 26.66
CA ALA A 46 -30.04 23.94 25.91
C ALA A 46 -29.46 23.01 24.83
N GLU A 47 -29.38 21.70 25.11
CA GLU A 47 -28.86 20.70 24.16
C GLU A 47 -29.77 20.53 22.93
N GLU A 48 -31.09 20.53 23.13
CA GLU A 48 -32.07 20.45 22.03
C GLU A 48 -31.95 21.67 21.11
N LYS A 49 -31.89 22.88 21.68
CA LYS A 49 -31.67 24.11 20.92
C LYS A 49 -30.33 24.14 20.21
N PHE A 50 -29.30 23.52 20.79
CA PHE A 50 -27.99 23.41 20.14
C PHE A 50 -28.05 22.49 18.91
N LYS A 51 -28.76 21.37 18.99
CA LYS A 51 -29.00 20.46 17.86
C LYS A 51 -29.77 21.17 16.74
N GLU A 52 -30.85 21.87 17.07
CA GLU A 52 -31.64 22.66 16.10
C GLU A 52 -30.78 23.72 15.39
N VAL A 53 -29.94 24.45 16.13
CA VAL A 53 -29.05 25.47 15.56
C VAL A 53 -28.01 24.88 14.61
N ASN A 54 -27.50 23.67 14.91
CA ASN A 54 -26.56 22.97 14.02
C ASN A 54 -27.24 22.50 12.73
N GLU A 55 -28.42 21.90 12.83
CA GLU A 55 -29.21 21.45 11.66
C GLU A 55 -29.58 22.63 10.75
N ALA A 56 -30.03 23.74 11.34
CA ALA A 56 -30.36 24.95 10.59
C ALA A 56 -29.14 25.53 9.86
N TYR A 57 -27.96 25.53 10.50
CA TYR A 57 -26.72 25.97 9.87
C TYR A 57 -26.26 25.03 8.76
N GLU A 58 -26.44 23.72 8.90
CA GLU A 58 -26.07 22.76 7.85
C GLU A 58 -26.87 22.99 6.55
N ILE A 59 -28.16 23.32 6.69
CA ILE A 59 -29.03 23.63 5.54
C ILE A 59 -28.64 24.98 4.91
N LEU A 60 -28.40 26.00 5.75
CA LEU A 60 -28.21 27.38 5.27
C LEU A 60 -26.75 27.74 4.91
N SER A 61 -25.76 26.95 5.34
CA SER A 61 -24.35 27.21 5.07
C SER A 61 -23.88 26.71 3.70
N ASP A 62 -24.58 25.74 3.12
CA ASP A 62 -24.31 25.20 1.79
C ASP A 62 -25.25 25.85 0.75
N PRO A 63 -24.72 26.49 -0.32
CA PRO A 63 -25.53 27.16 -1.32
C PRO A 63 -26.54 26.25 -2.04
N GLN A 64 -26.19 24.97 -2.26
CA GLN A 64 -27.07 24.00 -2.93
C GLN A 64 -28.19 23.55 -1.99
N LYS A 65 -27.88 23.25 -0.72
CA LYS A 65 -28.89 22.88 0.29
C LYS A 65 -29.84 24.04 0.58
N LYS A 66 -29.32 25.28 0.68
CA LYS A 66 -30.12 26.50 0.85
C LYS A 66 -31.09 26.69 -0.31
N ALA A 67 -30.61 26.57 -1.56
CA ALA A 67 -31.46 26.70 -2.74
C ALA A 67 -32.55 25.62 -2.79
N GLN A 68 -32.24 24.37 -2.46
CA GLN A 68 -33.22 23.30 -2.39
C GLN A 68 -34.27 23.55 -1.31
N TYR A 69 -33.86 23.99 -0.11
CA TYR A 69 -34.76 24.36 0.96
C TYR A 69 -35.67 25.53 0.57
N ASP A 70 -35.10 26.56 -0.05
CA ASP A 70 -35.84 27.74 -0.50
C ASP A 70 -36.86 27.43 -1.60
N GLN A 71 -36.60 26.40 -2.42
CA GLN A 71 -37.43 25.99 -3.54
C GLN A 71 -38.51 24.95 -3.16
N PHE A 72 -38.19 24.01 -2.27
CA PHE A 72 -39.06 22.86 -1.95
C PHE A 72 -39.53 22.80 -0.49
N GLY A 73 -39.08 23.71 0.38
CA GLY A 73 -39.48 23.80 1.79
C GLY A 73 -38.98 22.65 2.67
N THR A 74 -38.26 21.67 2.12
CA THR A 74 -37.62 20.54 2.82
C THR A 74 -36.38 20.09 2.04
N THR A 75 -35.36 19.59 2.75
CA THR A 75 -34.12 19.02 2.15
C THR A 75 -34.21 17.51 1.89
N GLY A 76 -35.40 16.92 2.03
CA GLY A 76 -35.66 15.49 1.75
C GLY A 76 -36.55 15.35 0.53
N GLY A 77 -35.96 15.06 -0.63
CA GLY A 77 -36.68 14.81 -1.87
C GLY A 77 -37.64 13.63 -1.74
N GLN A 78 -38.92 13.92 -1.53
CA GLN A 78 -40.01 12.99 -1.77
C GLN A 78 -40.25 12.92 -3.28
N GLN A 79 -39.52 12.04 -3.97
CA GLN A 79 -39.88 11.56 -5.30
C GLN A 79 -40.04 10.05 -5.24
N GLY A 80 -41.26 9.59 -5.47
CA GLY A 80 -41.74 8.28 -5.06
C GLY A 80 -41.16 7.10 -5.81
N PHE A 81 -40.98 6.01 -5.06
CA PHE A 81 -41.15 4.65 -5.54
C PHE A 81 -41.78 3.84 -4.41
N GLY A 82 -43.03 3.41 -4.61
CA GLY A 82 -43.74 2.54 -3.68
C GLY A 82 -43.23 1.10 -3.77
N GLY A 83 -43.15 0.43 -2.62
CA GLY A 83 -42.85 -1.00 -2.52
C GLY A 83 -42.48 -1.34 -1.09
N GLY A 84 -43.28 -2.17 -0.43
CA GLY A 84 -43.22 -2.38 1.02
C GLY A 84 -42.04 -3.20 1.53
N GLN A 85 -42.03 -3.30 2.86
CA GLN A 85 -41.27 -4.21 3.73
C GLN A 85 -39.86 -3.77 4.16
N GLY A 86 -39.84 -3.12 5.32
CA GLY A 86 -39.05 -3.51 6.48
C GLY A 86 -37.55 -3.72 6.29
N PHE A 87 -36.76 -2.75 6.73
CA PHE A 87 -35.49 -3.05 7.39
C PHE A 87 -35.20 -1.96 8.42
N GLY A 88 -35.16 -2.36 9.69
CA GLY A 88 -34.75 -1.50 10.79
C GLY A 88 -33.24 -1.33 10.85
N GLY A 89 -32.84 -0.30 11.61
CA GLY A 89 -31.53 -0.24 12.26
C GLY A 89 -30.33 -0.03 11.35
N PHE A 90 -30.03 1.23 11.04
CA PHE A 90 -28.64 1.64 10.88
C PHE A 90 -28.35 2.77 11.85
N ASP A 91 -27.84 2.33 13.00
CA ASP A 91 -27.04 3.10 13.95
C ASP A 91 -25.87 3.74 13.20
N PHE A 92 -25.84 5.08 13.15
CA PHE A 92 -24.71 5.83 12.61
C PHE A 92 -23.96 6.53 13.76
N GLY A 93 -23.62 5.75 14.79
CA GLY A 93 -22.64 6.09 15.79
C GLY A 93 -21.22 5.75 15.33
N GLY A 94 -20.51 6.74 14.78
CA GLY A 94 -19.05 6.76 14.79
C GLY A 94 -18.33 6.17 13.58
N SER A 95 -17.38 6.97 13.07
CA SER A 95 -16.29 6.64 12.14
C SER A 95 -16.51 7.02 10.67
N GLY A 96 -15.75 8.03 10.22
CA GLY A 96 -15.32 8.12 8.82
C GLY A 96 -16.06 9.11 7.94
N ALA A 97 -15.62 10.38 7.98
CA ALA A 97 -15.90 11.39 6.98
C ALA A 97 -15.24 11.06 5.62
N GLY A 98 -15.77 10.07 4.91
CA GLY A 98 -15.28 9.70 3.57
C GLY A 98 -16.13 8.71 2.77
N GLY A 99 -17.28 8.25 3.27
CA GLY A 99 -18.09 7.20 2.60
C GLY A 99 -19.39 7.67 1.94
N PHE A 100 -19.88 8.88 2.21
CA PHE A 100 -21.17 9.38 1.68
C PHE A 100 -21.03 10.22 0.41
N GLU A 101 -19.83 10.71 0.09
CA GLU A 101 -19.58 11.51 -1.12
C GLU A 101 -19.54 10.65 -2.40
N ASP A 102 -19.00 9.42 -2.31
CA ASP A 102 -18.89 8.49 -3.45
C ASP A 102 -20.21 7.81 -3.85
N ILE A 103 -21.13 7.64 -2.90
CA ILE A 103 -22.45 7.04 -3.17
C ILE A 103 -23.44 8.07 -3.71
N PHE A 104 -23.38 9.33 -3.24
CA PHE A 104 -24.28 10.38 -3.73
C PHE A 104 -23.86 10.94 -5.10
N SER A 105 -22.56 10.97 -5.40
CA SER A 105 -22.04 11.34 -6.73
C SER A 105 -22.40 10.32 -7.82
N SER A 106 -22.48 9.03 -7.49
CA SER A 106 -22.93 7.97 -8.41
C SER A 106 -24.43 8.00 -8.70
N PHE A 107 -25.25 8.64 -7.86
CA PHE A 107 -26.72 8.62 -7.98
C PHE A 107 -27.29 9.91 -8.60
N PHE A 108 -26.67 11.07 -8.36
CA PHE A 108 -27.14 12.37 -8.89
C PHE A 108 -26.25 12.97 -9.99
N GLY A 109 -25.08 12.38 -10.26
CA GLY A 109 -24.27 12.68 -11.44
C GLY A 109 -24.90 12.03 -12.66
N GLY A 110 -25.50 12.83 -13.54
CA GLY A 110 -26.17 12.37 -14.76
C GLY A 110 -25.38 11.26 -15.44
N GLY A 111 -26.10 10.20 -15.82
CA GLY A 111 -25.58 9.05 -16.57
C GLY A 111 -24.97 9.50 -17.88
N GLN A 112 -23.74 10.01 -17.81
CA GLN A 112 -22.87 10.15 -18.93
C GLN A 112 -22.59 8.72 -19.33
N SER A 113 -23.35 8.27 -20.33
CA SER A 113 -23.14 7.04 -21.08
C SER A 113 -21.63 6.84 -21.15
N ARG A 114 -21.09 5.93 -20.32
CA ARG A 114 -19.68 5.55 -20.38
C ARG A 114 -19.55 4.98 -21.77
N ASN A 115 -19.08 5.80 -22.70
CA ASN A 115 -18.93 5.40 -24.07
C ASN A 115 -17.87 4.30 -24.03
N ASN A 116 -18.32 3.04 -24.05
CA ASN A 116 -17.46 1.89 -23.80
C ASN A 116 -16.34 1.77 -24.85
N ASN A 117 -16.46 2.57 -25.92
CA ASN A 117 -15.60 2.64 -27.08
C ASN A 117 -14.71 3.91 -27.14
N GLY A 118 -14.59 4.67 -26.05
CA GLY A 118 -13.62 5.77 -25.95
C GLY A 118 -12.16 5.27 -25.87
N PRO A 119 -11.17 6.17 -26.01
CA PRO A 119 -9.77 5.83 -25.81
C PRO A 119 -9.56 5.32 -24.38
N ARG A 120 -8.91 4.15 -24.24
CA ARG A 120 -8.62 3.52 -22.96
C ARG A 120 -7.14 3.22 -22.86
N GLN A 121 -6.56 3.55 -21.70
CA GLN A 121 -5.19 3.21 -21.41
C GLN A 121 -4.99 1.68 -21.47
N GLY A 122 -3.84 1.26 -21.98
CA GLY A 122 -3.43 -0.14 -21.97
C GLY A 122 -3.27 -0.65 -20.54
N ARG A 123 -3.25 -1.97 -20.37
CA ARG A 123 -3.03 -2.55 -19.03
C ARG A 123 -1.61 -2.28 -18.58
N ASP A 124 -1.47 -2.09 -17.28
CA ASP A 124 -0.16 -2.03 -16.65
C ASP A 124 0.46 -3.44 -16.58
N LEU A 125 1.78 -3.50 -16.73
CA LEU A 125 2.56 -4.72 -16.60
C LEU A 125 3.32 -4.71 -15.28
N GLN A 126 3.60 -5.90 -14.76
CA GLN A 126 4.43 -6.09 -13.58
C GLN A 126 5.63 -6.98 -13.93
N TYR A 127 6.81 -6.57 -13.48
CA TYR A 127 8.05 -7.31 -13.66
C TYR A 127 8.75 -7.47 -12.32
N GLU A 128 8.99 -8.71 -11.90
CA GLU A 128 9.78 -8.98 -10.70
C GLU A 128 11.27 -9.01 -11.05
N MET A 129 12.05 -8.13 -10.43
CA MET A 129 13.49 -8.08 -10.57
C MET A 129 14.16 -8.62 -9.32
N HIS A 130 14.83 -9.77 -9.46
CA HIS A 130 15.65 -10.33 -8.40
C HIS A 130 17.00 -9.61 -8.31
N LEU A 131 17.35 -9.15 -7.11
CA LEU A 131 18.60 -8.46 -6.81
C LEU A 131 19.36 -9.19 -5.71
N THR A 132 20.69 -9.18 -5.79
CA THR A 132 21.49 -9.56 -4.63
C THR A 132 21.46 -8.47 -3.56
N PHE A 133 21.85 -8.83 -2.34
CA PHE A 133 21.92 -7.87 -1.22
C PHE A 133 22.83 -6.67 -1.55
N GLU A 134 23.98 -6.92 -2.19
CA GLU A 134 24.92 -5.87 -2.58
C GLU A 134 24.37 -5.00 -3.72
N GLU A 135 23.71 -5.61 -4.72
CA GLU A 135 23.08 -4.88 -5.82
C GLU A 135 21.97 -3.95 -5.32
N ALA A 136 21.20 -4.38 -4.32
CA ALA A 136 20.19 -3.55 -3.67
C ALA A 136 20.79 -2.35 -2.92
N ILE A 137 22.00 -2.50 -2.37
CA ILE A 137 22.70 -1.44 -1.62
C ILE A 137 23.34 -0.44 -2.56
N PHE A 138 24.09 -0.89 -3.56
CA PHE A 138 24.86 -0.02 -4.45
C PHE A 138 24.08 0.49 -5.65
N GLY A 139 22.96 -0.15 -5.97
CA GLY A 139 22.25 0.05 -7.23
C GLY A 139 22.93 -0.69 -8.38
N LYS A 140 22.19 -0.85 -9.47
CA LYS A 140 22.63 -1.59 -10.65
C LYS A 140 21.99 -1.02 -11.90
N LYS A 141 22.73 -0.95 -12.99
CA LYS A 141 22.17 -0.74 -14.33
C LYS A 141 22.03 -2.09 -15.00
N THR A 142 20.82 -2.43 -15.44
CA THR A 142 20.55 -3.69 -16.11
C THR A 142 19.53 -3.51 -17.20
N GLU A 143 19.67 -4.27 -18.28
CA GLU A 143 18.64 -4.38 -19.31
C GLU A 143 17.62 -5.45 -18.87
N ILE A 144 16.33 -5.12 -18.93
CA ILE A 144 15.26 -6.10 -18.77
C ILE A 144 14.62 -6.38 -20.11
N LYS A 145 14.23 -7.65 -20.32
CA LYS A 145 13.52 -8.10 -21.52
C LYS A 145 12.17 -8.65 -21.11
N TYR A 146 11.12 -8.16 -21.73
CA TYR A 146 9.75 -8.57 -21.46
C TYR A 146 8.92 -8.50 -22.74
N THR A 147 7.80 -9.22 -22.77
CA THR A 147 6.87 -9.20 -23.90
C THR A 147 5.71 -8.30 -23.57
N ARG A 148 5.30 -7.45 -24.52
CA ARG A 148 4.10 -6.62 -24.41
C ARG A 148 3.32 -6.60 -25.72
N GLU A 149 2.03 -6.34 -25.64
CA GLU A 149 1.15 -5.99 -26.73
C GLU A 149 1.54 -4.60 -27.25
N GLU A 150 2.03 -4.56 -28.48
CA GLU A 150 2.37 -3.34 -29.21
C GLU A 150 1.28 -3.08 -30.26
N ASN A 151 1.10 -1.82 -30.65
CA ASN A 151 0.24 -1.48 -31.78
C ASN A 151 0.76 -2.15 -33.05
N CYS A 152 -0.13 -2.86 -33.77
CA CYS A 152 0.23 -3.53 -35.00
C CYS A 152 0.73 -2.52 -36.04
N LYS A 153 2.02 -2.55 -36.37
CA LYS A 153 2.66 -1.63 -37.32
C LYS A 153 2.01 -1.65 -38.70
N THR A 154 1.50 -2.81 -39.13
CA THR A 154 0.84 -2.99 -40.43
C THR A 154 -0.47 -2.20 -40.54
N CYS A 155 -1.29 -2.17 -39.48
CA CYS A 155 -2.62 -1.55 -39.51
C CYS A 155 -2.77 -0.34 -38.58
N SER A 156 -1.69 0.06 -37.90
CA SER A 156 -1.64 1.14 -36.92
C SER A 156 -2.74 1.04 -35.85
N GLY A 157 -3.02 -0.17 -35.36
CA GLY A 157 -4.04 -0.40 -34.32
C GLY A 157 -5.49 -0.50 -34.83
N THR A 158 -5.75 -0.34 -36.13
CA THR A 158 -7.13 -0.38 -36.66
C THR A 158 -7.70 -1.80 -36.80
N GLY A 159 -6.85 -2.83 -36.80
CA GLY A 159 -7.21 -4.22 -37.03
C GLY A 159 -7.62 -4.55 -38.48
N ALA A 160 -7.76 -3.55 -39.34
CA ALA A 160 -8.15 -3.70 -40.73
C ALA A 160 -6.92 -3.88 -41.64
N LYS A 161 -7.11 -4.54 -42.79
CA LYS A 161 -6.07 -4.65 -43.80
C LYS A 161 -5.69 -3.25 -44.31
N PRO A 162 -4.40 -2.96 -44.59
CA PRO A 162 -4.00 -1.68 -45.16
C PRO A 162 -4.82 -1.31 -46.39
N GLY A 163 -5.34 -0.08 -46.44
CA GLY A 163 -6.23 0.40 -47.51
C GLY A 163 -7.71 0.11 -47.29
N THR A 164 -8.08 -0.64 -46.25
CA THR A 164 -9.48 -0.85 -45.82
C THR A 164 -9.73 -0.16 -44.48
N SER A 165 -10.97 0.24 -44.23
CA SER A 165 -11.38 0.89 -42.99
C SER A 165 -12.44 0.07 -42.25
N PRO A 166 -12.39 0.01 -40.91
CA PRO A 166 -13.49 -0.56 -40.13
C PRO A 166 -14.78 0.20 -40.43
N VAL A 167 -15.88 -0.53 -40.67
CA VAL A 167 -17.21 0.07 -40.90
C VAL A 167 -18.01 0.03 -39.60
N THR A 168 -18.97 0.94 -39.43
CA THR A 168 -19.86 0.90 -38.27
C THR A 168 -20.65 -0.41 -38.26
N CYS A 169 -20.67 -1.11 -37.13
CA CYS A 169 -21.36 -2.39 -37.01
C CYS A 169 -22.86 -2.23 -37.32
N SER A 170 -23.35 -3.05 -38.25
CA SER A 170 -24.74 -3.03 -38.72
C SER A 170 -25.77 -3.42 -37.64
N LYS A 171 -25.37 -4.26 -36.67
CA LYS A 171 -26.27 -4.81 -35.65
C LYS A 171 -26.42 -3.93 -34.41
N CYS A 172 -25.33 -3.32 -33.94
CA CYS A 172 -25.35 -2.43 -32.77
C CYS A 172 -25.31 -0.95 -33.15
N HIS A 173 -25.19 -0.61 -34.43
CA HIS A 173 -25.06 0.76 -34.95
C HIS A 173 -23.97 1.57 -34.24
N GLY A 174 -22.81 0.95 -34.01
CA GLY A 174 -21.68 1.61 -33.35
C GLY A 174 -21.70 1.58 -31.82
N ARG A 175 -22.77 1.05 -31.19
CA ARG A 175 -22.91 1.05 -29.72
C ARG A 175 -22.06 -0.01 -29.02
N GLY A 176 -21.66 -1.09 -29.71
CA GLY A 176 -20.88 -2.19 -29.13
C GLY A 176 -21.71 -3.20 -28.33
N PHE A 177 -22.92 -2.85 -27.90
CA PHE A 177 -23.85 -3.71 -27.18
C PHE A 177 -25.25 -3.69 -27.81
N ILE A 178 -26.02 -4.73 -27.56
CA ILE A 178 -27.43 -4.85 -27.93
C ILE A 178 -28.29 -4.95 -26.66
N GLN A 179 -29.47 -4.33 -26.67
CA GLN A 179 -30.43 -4.48 -25.58
C GLN A 179 -31.25 -5.74 -25.80
N VAL A 180 -31.17 -6.68 -24.86
CA VAL A 180 -31.94 -7.91 -24.86
C VAL A 180 -33.04 -7.79 -23.82
N GLN A 181 -34.29 -7.80 -24.29
CA GLN A 181 -35.45 -7.80 -23.41
C GLN A 181 -35.80 -9.26 -23.05
N ARG A 182 -35.69 -9.62 -21.77
CA ARG A 182 -36.14 -10.93 -21.27
C ARG A 182 -37.42 -10.75 -20.45
N GLN A 183 -38.44 -11.54 -20.77
CA GLN A 183 -39.62 -11.65 -19.91
C GLN A 183 -39.28 -12.52 -18.71
N THR A 184 -39.48 -11.97 -17.52
CA THR A 184 -39.37 -12.68 -16.25
C THR A 184 -40.74 -12.69 -15.57
N PRO A 185 -41.00 -13.61 -14.63
CA PRO A 185 -42.27 -13.64 -13.88
C PRO A 185 -42.60 -12.32 -13.14
N LEU A 186 -41.58 -11.51 -12.86
CA LEU A 186 -41.68 -10.20 -12.19
C LEU A 186 -41.77 -9.01 -13.16
N GLY A 187 -41.83 -9.25 -14.48
CA GLY A 187 -41.93 -8.20 -15.50
C GLY A 187 -40.89 -8.31 -16.62
N ARG A 188 -40.80 -7.26 -17.45
CA ARG A 188 -39.82 -7.17 -18.54
C ARG A 188 -38.50 -6.65 -17.98
N MET A 189 -37.48 -7.49 -17.98
CA MET A 189 -36.11 -7.08 -17.63
C MET A 189 -35.36 -6.77 -18.92
N MET A 190 -34.80 -5.56 -19.03
CA MET A 190 -33.90 -5.19 -20.12
C MET A 190 -32.47 -5.36 -19.63
N SER A 191 -31.70 -6.25 -20.26
CA SER A 191 -30.27 -6.38 -20.00
C SER A 191 -29.47 -5.96 -21.24
N GLN A 192 -28.32 -5.34 -21.02
CA GLN A 192 -27.36 -5.08 -22.08
C GLN A 192 -26.48 -6.31 -22.26
N GLN A 193 -26.29 -6.75 -23.50
CA GLN A 193 -25.37 -7.82 -23.86
C GLN A 193 -24.39 -7.30 -24.90
N GLU A 194 -23.13 -7.74 -24.85
CA GLU A 194 -22.14 -7.42 -25.88
C GLU A 194 -22.64 -7.86 -27.27
N CYS A 195 -22.41 -7.03 -28.28
CA CYS A 195 -22.80 -7.36 -29.64
C CYS A 195 -21.96 -8.53 -30.16
N ASP A 196 -22.62 -9.58 -30.63
CA ASP A 196 -22.03 -10.79 -31.18
C ASP A 196 -21.25 -10.59 -32.49
N VAL A 197 -21.50 -9.50 -33.23
CA VAL A 197 -20.80 -9.20 -34.49
C VAL A 197 -19.50 -8.42 -34.26
N CYS A 198 -19.53 -7.40 -33.40
CA CYS A 198 -18.38 -6.51 -33.18
C CYS A 198 -17.67 -6.72 -31.84
N HIS A 199 -18.17 -7.62 -30.99
CA HIS A 199 -17.61 -7.95 -29.68
C HIS A 199 -17.27 -6.71 -28.84
N GLY A 200 -18.20 -5.74 -28.78
CA GLY A 200 -18.01 -4.52 -28.00
C GLY A 200 -17.33 -3.36 -28.74
N THR A 201 -16.61 -3.60 -29.85
CA THR A 201 -15.85 -2.55 -30.56
C THR A 201 -16.72 -1.56 -31.35
N GLY A 202 -18.00 -1.87 -31.57
CA GLY A 202 -18.91 -1.04 -32.38
C GLY A 202 -18.54 -0.97 -33.87
N LYS A 203 -17.45 -1.60 -34.29
CA LYS A 203 -16.94 -1.59 -35.66
C LYS A 203 -16.85 -3.01 -36.19
N GLU A 204 -17.12 -3.18 -37.46
CA GLU A 204 -17.01 -4.44 -38.18
C GLU A 204 -15.83 -4.34 -39.15
N ILE A 205 -14.91 -5.28 -39.05
CA ILE A 205 -13.73 -5.35 -39.89
C ILE A 205 -13.98 -6.42 -40.96
N LYS A 206 -14.37 -5.97 -42.16
CA LYS A 206 -14.63 -6.88 -43.30
C LYS A 206 -13.35 -7.59 -43.75
N GLU A 207 -12.26 -6.84 -43.87
CA GLU A 207 -10.93 -7.38 -44.21
C GLU A 207 -10.00 -7.22 -43.02
N LYS A 208 -9.76 -8.32 -42.31
CA LYS A 208 -8.86 -8.35 -41.15
C LYS A 208 -7.41 -8.19 -41.60
N CYS A 209 -6.62 -7.49 -40.79
CA CYS A 209 -5.18 -7.41 -40.96
C CYS A 209 -4.56 -8.81 -40.85
N SER A 210 -3.63 -9.15 -41.76
CA SER A 210 -2.95 -10.45 -41.75
C SER A 210 -2.00 -10.64 -40.56
N THR A 211 -1.47 -9.56 -39.98
CA THR A 211 -0.51 -9.64 -38.87
C THR A 211 -1.21 -9.82 -37.53
N CYS A 212 -2.21 -8.99 -37.23
CA CYS A 212 -2.92 -9.01 -35.93
C CYS A 212 -4.28 -9.74 -35.97
N HIS A 213 -4.69 -10.25 -37.13
CA HIS A 213 -5.93 -11.02 -37.30
C HIS A 213 -7.20 -10.28 -36.80
N GLY A 214 -7.17 -8.94 -36.83
CA GLY A 214 -8.30 -8.08 -36.43
C GLY A 214 -8.21 -7.49 -35.02
N SER A 215 -7.23 -7.87 -34.20
CA SER A 215 -7.11 -7.36 -32.82
C SER A 215 -6.57 -5.92 -32.74
N GLY A 216 -5.77 -5.49 -33.74
CA GLY A 216 -5.05 -4.22 -33.71
C GLY A 216 -3.73 -4.27 -32.92
N HIS A 217 -3.47 -5.35 -32.18
CA HIS A 217 -2.30 -5.50 -31.31
C HIS A 217 -1.47 -6.75 -31.69
N VAL A 218 -0.17 -6.70 -31.45
CA VAL A 218 0.78 -7.79 -31.68
C VAL A 218 1.72 -7.92 -30.49
N ASN A 219 2.04 -9.15 -30.08
CA ASN A 219 3.02 -9.38 -29.03
C ASN A 219 4.43 -9.13 -29.59
N GLU A 220 5.15 -8.14 -29.05
CA GLU A 220 6.55 -7.87 -29.37
C GLU A 220 7.41 -8.01 -28.11
N GLN A 221 8.64 -8.50 -28.29
CA GLN A 221 9.65 -8.46 -27.24
C GLN A 221 10.22 -7.05 -27.16
N HIS A 222 10.20 -6.48 -25.96
CA HIS A 222 10.75 -5.17 -25.66
C HIS A 222 11.93 -5.32 -24.69
N ALA A 223 12.95 -4.49 -24.88
CA ALA A 223 14.10 -4.41 -24.00
C ALA A 223 14.32 -2.97 -23.57
N ILE A 224 14.47 -2.75 -22.27
CA ILE A 224 14.67 -1.42 -21.70
C ILE A 224 15.79 -1.46 -20.66
N GLU A 225 16.66 -0.46 -20.69
CA GLU A 225 17.68 -0.25 -19.67
C GLU A 225 17.03 0.38 -18.43
N VAL A 226 17.18 -0.29 -17.29
CA VAL A 226 16.64 0.14 -16.00
C VAL A 226 17.81 0.42 -15.07
N THR A 227 17.77 1.61 -14.46
CA THR A 227 18.72 1.99 -13.40
C THR A 227 18.06 1.79 -12.05
N VAL A 228 18.48 0.75 -11.33
CA VAL A 228 18.04 0.47 -9.96
C VAL A 228 18.74 1.47 -9.02
N PRO A 229 17.99 2.25 -8.23
CA PRO A 229 18.58 3.21 -7.31
C PRO A 229 19.27 2.49 -6.17
N ALA A 230 20.32 3.10 -5.64
CA ALA A 230 21.02 2.59 -4.47
C ALA A 230 20.10 2.65 -3.24
N GLY A 231 20.10 1.59 -2.44
CA GLY A 231 19.32 1.52 -1.22
C GLY A 231 17.91 1.00 -1.40
N VAL A 232 17.57 0.36 -2.53
CA VAL A 232 16.27 -0.32 -2.67
C VAL A 232 16.10 -1.42 -1.61
N GLU A 233 14.87 -1.58 -1.16
CA GLU A 233 14.45 -2.61 -0.22
C GLU A 233 13.55 -3.62 -0.90
N ASP A 234 13.38 -4.76 -0.26
CA ASP A 234 12.46 -5.79 -0.71
C ASP A 234 11.03 -5.26 -0.76
N GLY A 235 10.31 -5.52 -1.85
CA GLY A 235 8.96 -5.02 -2.09
C GLY A 235 8.88 -3.58 -2.61
N ASN A 236 10.00 -2.86 -2.75
CA ASN A 236 9.99 -1.55 -3.39
C ASN A 236 9.56 -1.65 -4.86
N GLN A 237 8.85 -0.62 -5.32
CA GLN A 237 8.28 -0.56 -6.66
C GLN A 237 8.82 0.65 -7.42
N MET A 238 9.25 0.43 -8.65
CA MET A 238 9.61 1.47 -9.61
C MET A 238 8.61 1.47 -10.77
N ARG A 239 8.10 2.66 -11.12
CA ARG A 239 7.19 2.85 -12.26
C ARG A 239 7.96 3.37 -13.47
N LEU A 240 7.77 2.72 -14.61
CA LEU A 240 8.23 3.17 -15.92
C LEU A 240 7.01 3.52 -16.78
N SER A 241 6.82 4.80 -17.04
CA SER A 241 5.62 5.30 -17.71
C SER A 241 5.57 4.92 -19.19
N GLY A 242 4.39 4.50 -19.66
CA GLY A 242 4.16 4.13 -21.06
C GLY A 242 4.88 2.86 -21.52
N GLN A 243 5.38 2.06 -20.58
CA GLN A 243 6.11 0.83 -20.86
C GLN A 243 5.28 -0.46 -20.73
N GLY A 244 4.01 -0.34 -20.36
CA GLY A 244 3.03 -1.42 -20.31
C GLY A 244 2.41 -1.74 -21.67
N GLU A 245 1.21 -2.33 -21.67
CA GLU A 245 0.52 -2.75 -22.89
C GLU A 245 0.04 -1.55 -23.73
N ALA A 246 -0.14 -1.76 -25.04
CA ALA A 246 -0.78 -0.78 -25.91
C ALA A 246 -2.22 -0.47 -25.49
N GLY A 247 -2.61 0.81 -25.60
CA GLY A 247 -3.96 1.26 -25.31
C GLY A 247 -4.96 0.92 -26.41
N VAL A 248 -6.25 0.89 -26.03
CA VAL A 248 -7.36 0.55 -26.92
C VAL A 248 -7.99 1.84 -27.46
N ASN A 249 -8.44 1.82 -28.71
CA ASN A 249 -9.14 2.94 -29.37
C ASN A 249 -8.34 4.26 -29.35
N GLY A 250 -7.01 4.18 -29.50
CA GLY A 250 -6.12 5.35 -29.46
C GLY A 250 -5.84 5.88 -28.05
N GLY A 251 -6.12 5.09 -27.01
CA GLY A 251 -5.66 5.39 -25.66
C GLY A 251 -4.14 5.21 -25.49
N PRO A 252 -3.57 5.79 -24.42
CA PRO A 252 -2.14 5.71 -24.15
C PRO A 252 -1.72 4.29 -23.74
N TYR A 253 -0.42 4.03 -23.74
CA TYR A 253 0.14 2.79 -23.21
C TYR A 253 -0.07 2.71 -21.69
N GLY A 254 -0.17 1.48 -21.18
CA GLY A 254 -0.05 1.20 -19.76
C GLY A 254 1.36 1.51 -19.25
N ASP A 255 1.56 1.34 -17.95
CA ASP A 255 2.85 1.49 -17.29
C ASP A 255 3.47 0.14 -16.95
N LEU A 256 4.79 0.10 -16.80
CA LEU A 256 5.50 -1.06 -16.28
C LEU A 256 5.92 -0.79 -14.83
N TYR A 257 5.50 -1.67 -13.93
CA TYR A 257 5.90 -1.65 -12.54
C TYR A 257 6.94 -2.74 -12.26
N ILE A 258 8.13 -2.32 -11.87
CA ILE A 258 9.21 -3.20 -11.48
C ILE A 258 9.16 -3.36 -9.97
N TYR A 259 8.93 -4.59 -9.51
CA TYR A 259 8.99 -4.97 -8.11
C TYR A 259 10.37 -5.54 -7.81
N PHE A 260 11.06 -4.98 -6.83
CA PHE A 260 12.38 -5.45 -6.42
C PHE A 260 12.24 -6.54 -5.36
N SER A 261 12.84 -7.69 -5.64
CA SER A 261 12.88 -8.88 -4.79
C SER A 261 14.34 -9.09 -4.37
N VAL A 262 14.66 -8.77 -3.12
CA VAL A 262 16.06 -8.74 -2.63
C VAL A 262 16.40 -10.04 -1.92
N ALA A 263 17.41 -10.75 -2.43
CA ALA A 263 17.87 -11.98 -1.80
C ALA A 263 18.46 -11.71 -0.40
N PRO A 264 18.16 -12.56 0.61
CA PRO A 264 18.74 -12.43 1.93
C PRO A 264 20.25 -12.66 1.89
N SER A 265 21.00 -11.95 2.73
CA SER A 265 22.44 -12.17 2.91
C SER A 265 22.71 -13.19 4.01
N ASP A 266 23.73 -14.03 3.82
CA ASP A 266 24.18 -14.99 4.84
C ASP A 266 24.84 -14.29 6.05
N LYS A 267 25.41 -13.10 5.83
CA LYS A 267 26.18 -12.37 6.84
C LYS A 267 25.39 -11.22 7.45
N PHE A 268 24.60 -10.52 6.64
CA PHE A 268 24.01 -9.25 7.01
C PHE A 268 22.49 -9.36 7.15
N LYS A 269 21.95 -8.69 8.16
CA LYS A 269 20.52 -8.37 8.23
C LYS A 269 20.36 -6.88 7.99
N ARG A 270 19.33 -6.49 7.24
CA ARG A 270 19.06 -5.09 6.93
C ARG A 270 17.68 -4.70 7.44
N ASP A 271 17.60 -3.54 8.05
CA ASP A 271 16.35 -2.88 8.43
C ASP A 271 16.47 -1.39 8.11
N GLY A 272 15.74 -0.95 7.09
CA GLY A 272 15.90 0.39 6.53
C GLY A 272 17.31 0.62 5.97
N ALA A 273 17.94 1.69 6.44
CA ALA A 273 19.32 2.05 6.13
C ALA A 273 20.35 1.38 7.06
N ASP A 274 19.92 0.82 8.20
CA ASP A 274 20.81 0.20 9.18
C ASP A 274 21.10 -1.26 8.83
N ILE A 275 22.36 -1.66 9.00
CA ILE A 275 22.83 -3.03 8.74
C ILE A 275 23.25 -3.67 10.06
N TYR A 276 22.85 -4.91 10.27
CA TYR A 276 23.11 -5.68 11.48
C TYR A 276 24.00 -6.87 11.16
N LEU A 277 25.04 -7.03 11.97
CA LEU A 277 25.97 -8.15 11.90
C LEU A 277 26.16 -8.72 13.30
N SER A 278 26.08 -10.05 13.43
CA SER A 278 26.50 -10.75 14.64
C SER A 278 27.96 -11.13 14.50
N LEU A 279 28.83 -10.54 15.32
CA LEU A 279 30.26 -10.85 15.31
C LEU A 279 30.59 -11.83 16.45
N PRO A 280 30.92 -13.10 16.12
CA PRO A 280 31.43 -14.03 17.12
C PRO A 280 32.84 -13.60 17.54
N ILE A 281 33.07 -13.46 18.85
CA ILE A 281 34.40 -13.17 19.42
C ILE A 281 34.76 -14.21 20.47
N SER A 282 36.06 -14.43 20.65
CA SER A 282 36.55 -15.34 21.70
C SER A 282 36.44 -14.72 23.09
N PHE A 283 36.36 -15.57 24.12
CA PHE A 283 36.41 -15.15 25.53
C PHE A 283 37.64 -14.27 25.84
N VAL A 284 38.80 -14.62 25.27
CA VAL A 284 40.05 -13.88 25.49
C VAL A 284 39.96 -12.46 24.92
N GLN A 285 39.43 -12.30 23.70
CA GLN A 285 39.24 -11.00 23.07
C GLN A 285 38.25 -10.13 23.84
N ALA A 286 37.17 -10.72 24.35
CA ALA A 286 36.19 -10.02 25.17
C ALA A 286 36.80 -9.52 26.50
N ALA A 287 37.61 -10.37 27.15
CA ALA A 287 38.22 -10.06 28.44
C ALA A 287 39.35 -9.03 28.35
N LEU A 288 40.28 -9.22 27.41
CA LEU A 288 41.50 -8.40 27.30
C LEU A 288 41.33 -7.18 26.39
N GLY A 289 40.29 -7.15 25.56
CA GLY A 289 40.16 -6.22 24.45
C GLY A 289 41.02 -6.66 23.27
N ASP A 290 40.60 -6.27 22.06
CA ASP A 290 41.29 -6.61 20.81
C ASP A 290 40.93 -5.60 19.71
N GLU A 291 41.67 -5.60 18.61
CA GLU A 291 41.31 -4.89 17.38
C GLU A 291 40.95 -5.90 16.29
N VAL A 292 39.66 -6.01 15.99
CA VAL A 292 39.13 -7.01 15.06
C VAL A 292 38.75 -6.38 13.71
N GLU A 293 38.88 -7.14 12.64
CA GLU A 293 38.35 -6.76 11.32
C GLU A 293 36.88 -7.19 11.22
N VAL A 294 36.02 -6.22 10.91
CA VAL A 294 34.59 -6.42 10.73
C VAL A 294 34.26 -6.30 9.25
N ASP A 295 33.54 -7.30 8.72
CA ASP A 295 32.98 -7.25 7.37
C ASP A 295 31.88 -6.18 7.33
N THR A 296 32.00 -5.22 6.40
CA THR A 296 30.93 -4.27 6.07
C THR A 296 30.57 -4.40 4.60
N VAL A 297 29.42 -3.86 4.20
CA VAL A 297 29.02 -3.85 2.79
C VAL A 297 29.96 -3.02 1.92
N HIS A 298 30.70 -2.08 2.52
CA HIS A 298 31.70 -1.23 1.86
C HIS A 298 33.13 -1.80 1.95
N GLY A 299 33.29 -3.06 2.38
CA GLY A 299 34.59 -3.70 2.63
C GLY A 299 34.92 -3.88 4.11
N LYS A 300 36.14 -4.33 4.42
CA LYS A 300 36.54 -4.60 5.82
C LYS A 300 36.94 -3.34 6.55
N VAL A 301 36.54 -3.22 7.81
CA VAL A 301 36.88 -2.08 8.68
C VAL A 301 37.41 -2.60 10.01
N LYS A 302 38.47 -1.99 10.53
CA LYS A 302 39.00 -2.29 11.86
C LYS A 302 38.13 -1.66 12.95
N MET A 303 37.76 -2.45 13.95
CA MET A 303 36.98 -2.04 15.10
C MET A 303 37.69 -2.44 16.38
N LYS A 304 37.83 -1.49 17.31
CA LYS A 304 38.40 -1.76 18.64
C LYS A 304 37.32 -2.30 19.57
N ILE A 305 37.61 -3.42 20.21
CA ILE A 305 36.81 -4.04 21.27
C ILE A 305 37.47 -3.67 22.61
N PRO A 306 36.78 -2.89 23.46
CA PRO A 306 37.26 -2.60 24.81
C PRO A 306 37.37 -3.87 25.66
N ALA A 307 38.33 -3.88 26.58
CA ALA A 307 38.43 -4.92 27.61
C ALA A 307 37.14 -4.97 28.45
N GLY A 308 36.70 -6.17 28.81
CA GLY A 308 35.46 -6.40 29.57
C GLY A 308 34.17 -6.27 28.74
N THR A 309 34.25 -6.34 27.41
CA THR A 309 33.07 -6.30 26.54
C THR A 309 32.14 -7.47 26.82
N GLN A 310 30.87 -7.18 27.11
CA GLN A 310 29.86 -8.20 27.40
C GLN A 310 29.23 -8.74 26.11
N THR A 311 28.78 -10.00 26.15
CA THR A 311 27.98 -10.57 25.07
C THR A 311 26.68 -9.79 24.89
N GLY A 312 26.23 -9.59 23.65
CA GLY A 312 25.09 -8.75 23.32
C GLY A 312 25.39 -7.25 23.21
N THR A 313 26.60 -6.81 23.54
CA THR A 313 26.99 -5.40 23.34
C THR A 313 26.98 -5.06 21.85
N THR A 314 26.32 -3.96 21.48
CA THR A 314 26.25 -3.49 20.10
C THR A 314 27.17 -2.29 19.87
N PHE A 315 28.08 -2.42 18.92
CA PHE A 315 28.93 -1.33 18.45
C PHE A 315 28.35 -0.71 17.18
N ARG A 316 28.41 0.63 17.09
CA ARG A 316 27.88 1.38 15.94
C ARG A 316 29.03 1.88 15.07
N LEU A 317 29.10 1.38 13.84
CA LEU A 317 29.99 1.83 12.79
C LEU A 317 29.25 2.87 11.93
N ARG A 318 29.63 4.14 12.10
CA ARG A 318 28.93 5.27 11.45
C ARG A 318 29.16 5.28 9.93
N GLY A 319 28.10 5.48 9.15
CA GLY A 319 28.13 5.61 7.68
C GLY A 319 28.45 4.32 6.93
N LYS A 320 28.41 3.17 7.61
CA LYS A 320 28.72 1.84 7.05
C LYS A 320 27.47 1.00 6.74
N GLY A 321 26.28 1.59 6.84
CA GLY A 321 25.01 0.97 6.44
C GLY A 321 24.70 1.16 4.95
N ALA A 322 23.43 0.95 4.61
CA ALA A 322 22.90 1.14 3.27
C ALA A 322 22.59 2.63 3.00
N PRO A 323 22.63 3.09 1.75
CA PRO A 323 22.24 4.45 1.40
C PRO A 323 20.72 4.64 1.55
N HIS A 324 20.30 5.85 1.89
CA HIS A 324 18.88 6.19 1.93
C HIS A 324 18.35 6.50 0.51
N LEU A 325 17.16 6.03 0.17
CA LEU A 325 16.55 6.25 -1.15
C LEU A 325 16.19 7.71 -1.43
N ARG A 326 15.75 8.45 -0.40
CA ARG A 326 15.24 9.83 -0.51
C ARG A 326 16.07 10.87 0.22
N ALA A 327 17.03 10.43 1.04
CA ALA A 327 17.88 11.29 1.85
C ALA A 327 19.34 11.11 1.42
N GLY A 328 20.14 12.17 1.54
CA GLY A 328 21.58 12.05 1.34
C GLY A 328 22.22 11.25 2.48
N GLY A 329 23.20 10.42 2.14
CA GLY A 329 24.04 9.71 3.11
C GLY A 329 23.63 8.26 3.40
N ASN A 330 24.50 7.60 4.16
CA ASN A 330 24.36 6.18 4.50
C ASN A 330 23.83 6.04 5.93
N GLY A 331 23.10 4.96 6.18
CA GLY A 331 22.83 4.49 7.53
C GLY A 331 24.07 3.93 8.19
N ASP A 332 23.88 3.26 9.33
CA ASP A 332 24.98 2.75 10.13
C ASP A 332 24.99 1.23 10.17
N GLN A 333 26.17 0.66 10.44
CA GLN A 333 26.27 -0.76 10.72
C GLN A 333 26.35 -0.99 12.23
N ARG A 334 25.46 -1.84 12.74
CA ARG A 334 25.36 -2.28 14.13
C ARG A 334 25.94 -3.68 14.25
N VAL A 335 27.03 -3.77 14.99
CA VAL A 335 27.76 -5.02 15.20
C VAL A 335 27.45 -5.50 16.61
N THR A 336 26.65 -6.55 16.72
CA THR A 336 26.35 -7.17 18.01
C THR A 336 27.36 -8.26 18.28
N VAL A 337 28.09 -8.11 19.38
CA VAL A 337 29.12 -9.06 19.79
C VAL A 337 28.46 -10.28 20.43
N LYS A 338 28.89 -11.48 20.02
CA LYS A 338 28.48 -12.74 20.63
C LYS A 338 29.72 -13.48 21.10
N ILE A 339 29.86 -13.66 22.41
CA ILE A 339 31.01 -14.40 22.95
C ILE A 339 30.78 -15.90 22.70
N GLU A 340 31.73 -16.53 22.02
CA GLU A 340 31.71 -17.97 21.79
C GLU A 340 32.60 -18.70 22.80
N THR A 341 31.97 -19.52 23.65
CA THR A 341 32.68 -20.36 24.60
C THR A 341 33.27 -21.57 23.90
N PRO A 342 34.60 -21.82 23.97
CA PRO A 342 35.24 -22.95 23.34
C PRO A 342 34.76 -24.28 23.95
N LYS A 343 34.25 -25.20 23.11
CA LYS A 343 33.71 -26.50 23.55
C LYS A 343 34.79 -27.54 23.86
N ASN A 344 35.92 -27.48 23.16
CA ASN A 344 36.96 -28.49 23.21
C ASN A 344 38.27 -27.89 23.72
N LEU A 345 38.51 -28.04 25.03
CA LEU A 345 39.72 -27.54 25.69
C LEU A 345 40.76 -28.64 25.85
N ASN A 346 42.01 -28.33 25.49
CA ASN A 346 43.16 -29.19 25.77
C ASN A 346 43.62 -29.07 27.23
N LYS A 347 44.54 -29.95 27.67
CA LYS A 347 44.99 -29.99 29.08
C LYS A 347 45.57 -28.65 29.55
N LYS A 348 46.43 -28.01 28.75
CA LYS A 348 47.04 -26.71 29.07
C LYS A 348 46.00 -25.60 29.20
N GLN A 349 45.01 -25.56 28.32
CA GLN A 349 43.94 -24.55 28.34
C GLN A 349 43.04 -24.72 29.58
N ARG A 350 42.73 -25.95 29.99
CA ARG A 350 41.96 -26.20 31.22
C ARG A 350 42.73 -25.78 32.45
N GLU A 351 44.02 -26.12 32.54
CA GLU A 351 44.88 -25.70 33.64
C GLU A 351 44.94 -24.16 33.75
N ALA A 352 45.06 -23.45 32.63
CA ALA A 352 45.03 -21.99 32.60
C ALA A 352 43.68 -21.40 33.08
N LEU A 353 42.55 -22.00 32.69
CA LEU A 353 41.23 -21.55 33.15
C LEU A 353 40.97 -21.87 34.62
N LYS A 354 41.47 -23.00 35.14
CA LYS A 354 41.42 -23.31 36.58
C LYS A 354 42.23 -22.29 37.39
N ALA A 355 43.44 -21.98 36.95
CA ALA A 355 44.26 -20.95 37.58
C ALA A 355 43.59 -19.55 37.52
N PHE A 356 42.89 -19.24 36.43
CA PHE A 356 42.10 -18.00 36.32
C PHE A 356 40.93 -17.98 37.33
N ALA A 357 40.18 -19.09 37.45
CA ALA A 357 39.10 -19.21 38.42
C ALA A 357 39.61 -19.05 39.86
N ASP A 358 40.71 -19.72 40.22
CA ASP A 358 41.36 -19.60 41.54
C ASP A 358 41.74 -18.14 41.84
N SER A 359 42.23 -17.40 40.83
CA SER A 359 42.60 -15.99 40.99
C SER A 359 41.41 -15.04 41.21
N MET A 360 40.22 -15.42 40.73
CA MET A 360 38.98 -14.68 40.97
C MET A 360 38.27 -15.10 42.25
N GLY A 361 38.77 -16.13 42.95
CA GLY A 361 38.08 -16.75 44.07
C GLY A 361 36.82 -17.53 43.66
N GLU A 362 36.71 -17.90 42.38
CA GLU A 362 35.65 -18.78 41.89
C GLU A 362 36.07 -20.23 42.09
N ASP A 363 35.16 -21.05 42.64
CA ASP A 363 35.41 -22.47 42.89
C ASP A 363 34.87 -23.27 41.69
N PRO A 364 35.70 -23.77 40.74
CA PRO A 364 35.23 -24.45 39.53
C PRO A 364 34.71 -25.88 39.80
N SER A 365 34.37 -26.19 41.06
CA SER A 365 34.04 -27.50 41.62
C SER A 365 32.63 -28.01 41.25
N GLY A 366 32.20 -27.78 40.01
CA GLY A 366 30.92 -28.26 39.47
C GLY A 366 30.96 -29.65 38.82
N ASP A 367 32.11 -30.12 38.30
CA ASP A 367 32.12 -31.27 37.37
C ASP A 367 33.25 -32.30 37.55
N ASP A 368 34.10 -32.18 38.58
CA ASP A 368 35.16 -33.16 38.80
C ASP A 368 34.61 -34.56 39.20
N SER A 369 33.33 -34.66 39.60
CA SER A 369 32.63 -35.92 39.94
C SER A 369 32.38 -36.85 38.74
N PHE A 370 32.16 -36.31 37.54
CA PHE A 370 31.76 -37.12 36.38
C PHE A 370 32.97 -37.78 35.68
N PHE A 371 34.07 -37.04 35.56
CA PHE A 371 35.27 -37.52 34.85
C PHE A 371 36.12 -38.47 35.73
N GLU A 372 36.15 -38.27 37.05
CA GLU A 372 36.77 -39.23 37.98
C GLU A 372 36.03 -40.57 38.00
N ARG A 373 34.68 -40.55 37.94
CA ARG A 373 33.88 -41.79 37.84
C ARG A 373 34.17 -42.55 36.55
N TRP A 374 34.30 -41.86 35.42
CA TRP A 374 34.57 -42.49 34.12
C TRP A 374 35.99 -43.05 34.02
N SER A 375 36.99 -42.34 34.55
CA SER A 375 38.39 -42.80 34.55
C SER A 375 38.63 -43.98 35.52
N LYS A 376 37.94 -44.02 36.67
CA LYS A 376 37.93 -45.20 37.57
C LYS A 376 37.28 -46.42 36.91
N SER A 377 36.18 -46.26 36.16
CA SER A 377 35.50 -47.36 35.46
C SER A 377 36.38 -48.05 34.40
N LYS A 378 37.19 -47.30 33.65
CA LYS A 378 38.11 -47.86 32.63
C LYS A 378 39.31 -48.59 33.22
N LYS A 379 39.79 -48.22 34.42
CA LYS A 379 40.89 -48.95 35.10
C LYS A 379 40.42 -50.31 35.64
N THR A 380 39.16 -50.44 36.05
CA THR A 380 38.61 -51.72 36.53
C THR A 380 38.36 -52.72 35.40
N LYS A 381 38.07 -52.27 34.17
CA LYS A 381 37.88 -53.14 32.99
C LYS A 381 39.18 -53.65 32.34
N ARG A 382 40.36 -53.07 32.65
CA ARG A 382 41.66 -53.54 32.13
C ARG A 382 42.40 -54.51 33.06
N LYS A 383 41.77 -54.90 34.17
CA LYS A 383 42.34 -55.81 35.18
C LYS A 383 41.56 -57.13 35.33
N LYS A 384 40.72 -57.48 34.35
CA LYS A 384 40.09 -58.79 34.23
C LYS A 384 40.60 -59.50 33.00
#